data_AF-A0A2A3MNL0-F1
#
_entry.id   AF-A0A2A3MNL0-F1
#
_cell.length_a   1.000
_cell.length_b   1.000
_cell.length_c   1.000
_cell.angle_alpha   90.00
_cell.angle_beta   90.00
_cell.angle_gamma   90.00
#
_symmetry.space_group_name_H-M   'P 1'
#
loop_
_entity.id
_entity.type
_entity.pdbx_description
1 polymer ?
#
loop_
_entity_poly.entity_id
_entity_poly.type
_entity_poly.pdbx_seq_one_letter_code
_entity_poly.pdbx_strand_id
1 'polypeptide(L)'
;MANNKKLVEAITSMEDDFAQWYTDVVKKAELCGYTSVKGCMAIKPAGYAIWENIQHELDRRFKETGVQNVYMPIFIPESLLQKEKD
;
A
#
# COMPACT_ATOMS: atom_id res chain seq x y z
N MET A 1 13.24 -35.75 -9.54
CA MET A 1 12.36 -34.57 -9.63
C MET A 1 12.16 -34.08 -8.21
N ALA A 2 12.61 -32.86 -7.89
CA ALA A 2 12.50 -32.33 -6.53
C ALA A 2 11.01 -32.20 -6.18
N ASN A 3 10.62 -32.85 -5.09
CA ASN A 3 9.26 -32.84 -4.57
C ASN A 3 8.96 -31.42 -4.10
N ASN A 4 8.23 -30.65 -4.91
CA ASN A 4 7.94 -29.24 -4.66
C ASN A 4 6.86 -29.14 -3.56
N LYS A 5 7.25 -29.48 -2.33
CA LYS A 5 6.37 -29.45 -1.17
C LYS A 5 5.97 -27.99 -0.95
N LYS A 6 4.66 -27.70 -1.02
CA LYS A 6 4.11 -26.36 -0.79
C LYS A 6 4.59 -25.87 0.58
N LEU A 7 5.56 -24.95 0.59
CA LEU A 7 6.23 -24.47 1.81
C LEU A 7 5.28 -23.71 2.75
N VAL A 8 4.17 -23.20 2.20
CA VAL A 8 3.15 -22.46 2.95
C VAL A 8 1.77 -23.00 2.59
N GLU A 9 1.24 -23.92 3.40
CA GLU A 9 -0.07 -24.52 3.18
C GLU A 9 -1.22 -23.51 3.38
N ALA A 10 -0.99 -22.48 4.20
CA ALA A 10 -1.99 -21.48 4.59
C ALA A 10 -2.22 -20.32 3.60
N ILE A 11 -1.61 -20.37 2.41
CA ILE A 11 -1.76 -19.35 1.34
C ILE A 11 -2.29 -20.02 0.08
N THR A 12 -3.33 -19.44 -0.52
CA THR A 12 -3.93 -19.88 -1.79
C THR A 12 -2.93 -19.80 -2.93
N SER A 13 -3.00 -20.67 -3.95
CA SER A 13 -2.10 -20.55 -5.11
C SER A 13 -2.42 -19.28 -5.89
N MET A 14 -1.39 -18.53 -6.30
CA MET A 14 -1.56 -17.33 -7.11
C MET A 14 -2.22 -17.62 -8.46
N GLU A 15 -1.92 -18.78 -9.06
CA GLU A 15 -2.45 -19.20 -10.36
C GLU A 15 -3.93 -19.63 -10.29
N ASP A 16 -4.39 -20.09 -9.12
CA ASP A 16 -5.75 -20.58 -8.93
C ASP A 16 -6.72 -19.46 -8.56
N ASP A 17 -6.32 -18.59 -7.62
CA ASP A 17 -7.09 -17.40 -7.22
C ASP A 17 -6.14 -16.30 -6.75
N PHE A 18 -5.86 -15.37 -7.66
CA PHE A 18 -4.98 -14.23 -7.39
C PHE A 18 -5.51 -13.31 -6.28
N ALA A 19 -6.82 -13.09 -6.22
CA ALA A 19 -7.41 -12.16 -5.27
C ALA A 19 -7.31 -12.71 -3.83
N GLN A 20 -7.60 -14.00 -3.67
CA GLN A 20 -7.44 -14.67 -2.39
C GLN A 20 -5.96 -14.81 -2.02
N TRP A 21 -5.09 -15.17 -2.97
CA TRP A 21 -3.64 -15.22 -2.75
C TRP A 21 -3.10 -13.87 -2.24
N TYR A 22 -3.47 -12.76 -2.86
CA TYR A 22 -3.02 -11.42 -2.44
C TYR A 22 -3.48 -11.13 -1.00
N THR A 23 -4.74 -11.43 -0.71
CA THR A 23 -5.31 -11.23 0.64
C THR A 23 -4.60 -12.10 1.68
N ASP A 24 -4.33 -13.36 1.35
CA ASP A 24 -3.63 -14.29 2.22
C ASP A 24 -2.22 -13.80 2.51
N VAL A 25 -1.45 -13.40 1.49
CA VAL A 25 -0.10 -12.87 1.64
C VAL A 25 -0.09 -11.62 2.53
N VAL A 26 -0.90 -10.62 2.20
CA VAL A 26 -0.93 -9.34 2.92
C VAL A 26 -1.30 -9.53 4.40
N LYS A 27 -2.27 -10.42 4.68
CA LYS A 27 -2.73 -10.66 6.06
C LYS A 27 -1.78 -11.56 6.84
N LYS A 28 -1.30 -12.67 6.24
CA LYS A 28 -0.41 -13.65 6.91
C LYS A 28 0.98 -13.08 7.16
N ALA A 29 1.47 -12.21 6.28
CA ALA A 29 2.72 -11.47 6.48
C ALA A 29 2.56 -10.23 7.38
N GLU A 30 1.37 -10.02 7.95
CA GLU A 30 1.06 -8.90 8.84
C GLU A 30 1.41 -7.52 8.25
N LEU A 31 1.14 -7.31 6.96
CA LEU A 31 1.41 -6.05 6.28
C LEU A 31 0.27 -5.05 6.49
N CYS A 32 -0.98 -5.51 6.39
CA CYS A 32 -2.18 -4.71 6.60
C CYS A 32 -3.26 -5.48 7.37
N GLY A 33 -4.17 -4.75 8.02
CA GLY A 33 -5.37 -5.26 8.68
C GLY A 33 -6.62 -4.51 8.21
N TYR A 34 -7.78 -5.17 8.29
CA TYR A 34 -9.06 -4.52 7.97
C TYR A 34 -9.47 -3.54 9.08
N THR A 35 -10.15 -2.48 8.70
CA THR A 35 -10.82 -1.55 9.62
C THR A 35 -12.34 -1.74 9.57
N SER A 36 -13.07 -1.05 10.46
CA SER A 36 -14.54 -1.00 10.40
C SER A 36 -15.07 -0.16 9.23
N VAL A 37 -14.22 0.65 8.57
CA VAL A 37 -14.61 1.52 7.46
C VAL A 37 -14.33 0.80 6.14
N LYS A 38 -15.38 0.59 5.35
CA LYS A 38 -15.28 -0.06 4.05
C LYS A 38 -14.32 0.70 3.14
N GLY A 39 -13.38 -0.02 2.55
CA GLY A 39 -12.34 0.56 1.69
C GLY A 39 -11.11 1.08 2.44
N CYS A 40 -11.10 1.03 3.78
CA CYS A 40 -9.96 1.44 4.59
C CYS A 40 -9.26 0.25 5.24
N MET A 41 -7.93 0.28 5.22
CA MET A 41 -7.06 -0.70 5.86
C MET A 41 -6.11 -0.01 6.83
N ALA A 42 -5.80 -0.66 7.95
CA ALA A 42 -4.72 -0.26 8.84
C ALA A 42 -3.43 -0.89 8.34
N ILE A 43 -2.45 -0.07 7.94
CA ILE A 43 -1.13 -0.54 7.56
C ILE A 43 -0.37 -0.87 8.85
N LYS A 44 0.09 -2.11 9.00
CA LYS A 44 0.84 -2.59 10.16
C LYS A 44 2.33 -2.20 10.06
N PRO A 45 3.13 -2.32 11.14
CA PRO A 45 4.52 -1.87 11.14
C PRO A 45 5.37 -2.39 9.97
N ALA A 46 5.28 -3.68 9.63
CA ALA A 46 6.02 -4.26 8.51
C ALA A 46 5.60 -3.66 7.15
N GLY A 47 4.29 -3.45 6.94
CA GLY A 47 3.79 -2.79 5.73
C GLY A 47 4.16 -1.32 5.67
N TYR A 48 4.15 -0.63 6.82
CA TYR A 48 4.48 0.79 6.89
C TYR A 48 5.98 1.03 6.68
N ALA A 49 6.85 0.14 7.16
CA ALA A 49 8.29 0.20 6.90
C ALA A 49 8.62 0.12 5.40
N ILE A 50 7.87 -0.68 4.63
CA ILE A 50 8.00 -0.72 3.16
C ILE A 50 7.64 0.65 2.57
N TRP A 51 6.56 1.27 3.05
CA TRP A 51 6.15 2.60 2.61
C TRP A 51 7.19 3.68 2.97
N GLU A 52 7.73 3.67 4.19
CA GLU A 52 8.78 4.60 4.62
C GLU A 52 10.03 4.49 3.73
N ASN A 53 10.43 3.28 3.33
CA ASN A 53 11.55 3.08 2.42
C ASN A 53 11.28 3.66 1.02
N ILE A 54 10.06 3.46 0.50
CA ILE A 54 9.64 4.04 -0.79
C ILE A 54 9.65 5.57 -0.70
N GLN A 55 9.05 6.12 0.35
CA GLN A 55 8.97 7.56 0.57
C GLN A 55 10.37 8.17 0.64
N HIS A 56 11.28 7.58 1.43
CA HIS A 56 12.65 8.08 1.58
C HIS A 56 13.42 8.09 0.25
N GLU A 57 13.34 7.00 -0.52
CA GLU A 57 14.07 6.92 -1.78
C GLU A 57 13.51 7.87 -2.84
N LEU A 58 12.19 8.05 -2.92
CA LEU A 58 11.58 9.01 -3.83
C LEU A 58 11.86 10.45 -3.42
N ASP A 59 11.75 10.76 -2.13
CA ASP A 59 12.06 12.09 -1.57
C ASP A 59 13.50 12.51 -1.86
N ARG A 60 14.46 11.59 -1.71
CA ARG A 60 15.86 11.82 -2.10
C ARG A 60 15.97 12.21 -3.58
N ARG A 61 15.35 11.44 -4.47
CA ARG A 61 15.38 11.71 -5.93
C ARG A 61 14.72 13.02 -6.32
N PHE A 62 13.62 13.40 -5.66
CA PHE A 62 12.96 14.68 -5.92
C PHE A 62 13.80 15.87 -5.46
N LYS A 63 14.47 15.75 -4.31
CA LYS A 63 15.37 16.80 -3.83
C LYS A 63 16.57 17.01 -4.74
N GLU A 64 17.07 15.96 -5.38
CA GLU A 64 18.14 16.04 -6.39
C GLU A 64 17.76 16.87 -7.61
N THR A 65 16.46 16.98 -7.93
CA THR A 65 15.97 17.82 -9.03
C THR A 65 15.55 19.23 -8.58
N GLY A 66 15.75 19.56 -7.30
CA GLY A 66 15.41 20.86 -6.72
C GLY A 66 13.97 20.98 -6.21
N VAL A 67 13.20 19.89 -6.18
CA VAL A 67 11.84 19.89 -5.61
C VAL A 67 11.90 20.09 -4.10
N GLN A 68 10.97 20.88 -3.57
CA GLN A 68 10.81 21.12 -2.14
C GLN A 68 9.46 20.60 -1.66
N ASN A 69 9.46 19.90 -0.53
CA ASN A 69 8.23 19.41 0.09
C ASN A 69 7.43 20.56 0.70
N VAL A 70 6.12 20.51 0.54
CA VAL A 70 5.16 21.39 1.21
C VAL A 70 4.07 20.54 1.85
N TYR A 71 3.45 21.06 2.91
CA TYR A 71 2.29 20.45 3.54
C TYR A 71 1.11 21.41 3.44
N MET A 72 0.05 20.97 2.77
CA MET A 72 -1.16 21.74 2.56
C MET A 72 -2.29 21.20 3.45
N PRO A 73 -3.31 22.02 3.77
CA PRO A 73 -4.48 21.54 4.50
C PRO A 73 -5.18 20.38 3.80
N ILE A 74 -5.65 19.39 4.58
CA ILE A 74 -6.43 18.26 4.05
C ILE A 74 -7.80 18.67 3.53
N PHE A 75 -8.38 19.74 4.10
CA PHE A 75 -9.68 20.27 3.68
C PHE A 75 -9.53 21.36 2.63
N ILE A 76 -10.31 21.27 1.57
CA ILE A 76 -10.39 22.23 0.47
C ILE A 76 -11.81 22.83 0.42
N PRO A 77 -11.95 24.17 0.26
CA PRO A 77 -13.26 24.78 0.02
C PRO A 77 -13.92 24.19 -1.24
N GLU A 78 -15.22 23.93 -1.17
CA GLU A 78 -15.98 23.36 -2.29
C GLU A 78 -15.83 24.18 -3.57
N SER A 79 -15.82 25.52 -3.46
CA SER A 79 -15.63 26.42 -4.60
C SER A 79 -14.30 26.23 -5.32
N LEU A 80 -13.25 25.77 -4.62
CA LEU A 80 -11.96 25.42 -5.24
C LEU A 80 -11.97 24.00 -5.80
N LEU A 81 -12.66 23.06 -5.14
CA LEU A 81 -12.79 21.69 -5.62
C LEU A 81 -13.55 21.59 -6.96
N GLN A 82 -14.53 22.48 -7.18
CA GLN A 82 -15.36 22.49 -8.39
C GLN A 82 -14.69 23.15 -9.61
N LYS A 83 -13.44 23.62 -9.52
CA LYS A 83 -12.79 24.36 -10.61
C LYS A 83 -12.48 23.52 -11.86
N GLU A 84 -12.18 22.24 -11.69
CA GLU A 84 -11.77 21.31 -12.78
C GLU A 84 -12.93 20.37 -13.19
N LYS A 85 -14.18 20.85 -13.07
CA LYS A 85 -15.37 20.01 -13.28
C LYS A 85 -15.68 19.76 -14.77
N ASP A 86 -15.31 20.72 -15.62
CA ASP A 86 -15.48 20.67 -17.07
C ASP A 86 -14.27 19.99 -17.73
#